data_AF-A0A538QPC9-F1
#
_entry.id   AF-A0A538QPC9-F1
#
_cell.length_a   1.000
_cell.length_b   1.000
_cell.length_c   1.000
_cell.angle_alpha   90.00
_cell.angle_beta   90.00
_cell.angle_gamma   90.00
#
_symmetry.space_group_name_H-M   'P 1'
#
loop_
_entity.id
_entity.type
_entity.pdbx_description
1 polymer ?
#
loop_
_entity_poly.entity_id
_entity_poly.type
_entity_poly.pdbx_seq_one_letter_code
_entity_poly.pdbx_strand_id
1 'polypeptide(L)' 'MGVGEMRCGQEIGLDAALKAADVRAVRVVPPPTETNFACAWLTGWLDACEAAAMAYAAAVVDVAMTPKQ' A
#
# COMPACT_ATOMS: atom_id res chain seq x y z
N MET A 1 -19.80 9.88 -1.46
CA MET A 1 -18.54 9.37 -0.87
C MET A 1 -18.15 8.15 -1.68
N GLY A 2 -17.57 8.36 -2.87
CA GLY A 2 -17.26 7.30 -3.81
C GLY A 2 -15.80 6.93 -3.71
N VAL A 3 -15.52 5.71 -3.24
CA VAL A 3 -14.26 5.03 -3.55
C VAL A 3 -14.38 4.61 -5.01
N GLY A 4 -14.08 5.56 -5.91
CA GLY A 4 -14.09 5.34 -7.35
C GLY A 4 -12.79 4.65 -7.76
N GLU A 5 -12.89 3.35 -8.07
CA GLU A 5 -11.96 2.56 -8.89
C GLU A 5 -10.46 2.73 -8.59
N MET A 6 -10.06 2.23 -7.42
CA MET A 6 -8.65 2.09 -7.05
C MET A 6 -8.09 0.81 -7.68
N ARG A 7 -6.97 0.91 -8.42
CA ARG A 7 -6.37 -0.22 -9.14
C ARG A 7 -5.74 -1.23 -8.17
N CYS A 8 -6.04 -2.52 -8.37
CA CYS A 8 -5.85 -3.64 -7.44
C CYS A 8 -4.47 -3.74 -6.75
N GLY A 9 -3.37 -3.39 -7.41
CA GLY A 9 -2.03 -3.62 -6.84
C GLY A 9 -1.67 -2.77 -5.62
N GLN A 10 -2.19 -1.54 -5.53
CA GLN A 10 -1.85 -0.61 -4.43
C GLN A 10 -2.67 -0.88 -3.17
N GLU A 11 -3.93 -1.30 -3.33
CA GLU A 11 -4.78 -1.74 -2.22
C GLU A 11 -4.22 -2.98 -1.55
N ILE A 12 -3.77 -3.96 -2.35
CA ILE A 12 -3.16 -5.20 -1.84
C ILE A 12 -1.89 -4.89 -1.04
N GLY A 13 -1.02 -4.01 -1.55
CA GLY A 13 0.19 -3.61 -0.84
C GLY A 13 -0.11 -2.88 0.47
N LEU A 14 -1.04 -1.92 0.46
CA LEU A 14 -1.40 -1.14 1.65
C LEU A 14 -2.09 -1.99 2.72
N ASP A 15 -2.99 -2.88 2.32
CA ASP A 15 -3.66 -3.83 3.23
C ASP A 15 -2.66 -4.79 3.87
N ALA A 16 -1.70 -5.32 3.09
CA ALA A 16 -0.63 -6.16 3.61
C ALA A 16 0.24 -5.42 4.64
N ALA A 17 0.58 -4.16 4.37
CA ALA A 17 1.37 -3.33 5.28
C ALA A 17 0.67 -3.06 6.62
N LEU A 18 -0.63 -2.74 6.57
CA LEU A 18 -1.44 -2.47 7.77
C LEU A 18 -1.71 -3.73 8.61
N LYS A 19 -1.77 -4.91 7.98
CA LYS A 19 -1.92 -6.19 8.68
C LYS A 19 -0.61 -6.70 9.28
N ALA A 20 0.53 -6.32 8.71
CA ALA A 20 1.83 -6.80 9.15
C ALA A 20 2.35 -6.12 10.42
N ALA A 21 1.96 -4.86 10.68
CA ALA A 21 2.50 -4.08 11.78
C ALA A 21 1.49 -3.07 12.35
N ASP A 22 1.72 -2.63 13.59
CA ASP A 22 0.91 -1.60 14.25
C ASP A 22 1.27 -0.20 13.71
N VAL A 23 0.83 0.07 12.48
CA VAL A 23 1.04 1.34 11.78
C VAL A 23 -0.29 1.92 11.32
N ARG A 24 -0.38 3.25 11.31
CA ARG A 24 -1.56 3.98 10.88
C ARG A 24 -1.29 4.72 9.58
N ALA A 25 -2.20 4.64 8.62
CA ALA A 25 -2.18 5.49 7.44
C ALA A 25 -2.53 6.94 7.79
N VAL A 26 -1.62 7.87 7.50
CA VAL A 26 -1.77 9.31 7.72
C VAL A 26 -2.28 10.00 6.47
N ARG A 27 -1.85 9.53 5.30
CA ARG A 27 -2.29 10.04 4.00
C ARG A 27 -2.30 8.93 2.99
N VAL A 28 -3.35 8.89 2.18
CA VAL A 28 -3.41 8.05 0.98
C VAL A 28 -3.57 8.99 -0.21
N VAL A 29 -2.77 8.77 -1.25
CA VAL A 29 -2.87 9.48 -2.52
C VAL A 29 -3.42 8.48 -3.53
N PRO A 30 -4.76 8.46 -3.74
CA PRO A 30 -5.38 7.53 -4.65
C PRO A 30 -5.10 7.93 -6.12
N PRO A 31 -5.13 6.96 -7.05
CA PRO A 31 -5.11 7.28 -8.47
C PRO A 31 -6.43 7.96 -8.89
N PRO A 32 -6.43 8.83 -9.92
CA PRO A 32 -5.29 9.20 -10.76
C PRO A 32 -4.43 10.30 -10.13
N THR A 33 -3.12 10.14 -10.25
CA THR A 33 -2.11 11.17 -9.95
C THR A 33 -1.36 11.53 -11.21
N GLU A 34 -0.71 12.69 -11.25
CA GLU A 34 0.07 13.17 -12.41
C GLU A 34 1.07 12.13 -12.94
N THR A 35 1.61 11.28 -12.05
CA THR A 35 2.63 10.28 -12.40
C THR A 35 2.05 8.87 -12.61
N ASN A 36 0.73 8.68 -12.50
CA ASN A 36 0.06 7.37 -12.52
C ASN A 36 0.51 6.40 -11.41
N PHE A 37 1.06 6.92 -10.30
CA PHE A 37 1.38 6.13 -9.11
C PHE A 37 0.47 6.50 -7.95
N ALA A 38 0.07 5.51 -7.17
CA ALA A 38 -0.53 5.75 -5.86
C ALA A 38 0.54 5.66 -4.77
N CYS A 39 0.28 6.27 -3.63
CA CYS A 39 1.14 6.13 -2.45
C CYS A 39 0.34 6.27 -1.16
N ALA A 40 0.90 5.75 -0.07
CA ALA A 40 0.39 5.94 1.27
C ALA A 40 1.54 6.28 2.21
N TRP A 41 1.27 7.18 3.16
CA TRP A 41 2.18 7.50 4.25
C TRP A 41 1.68 6.82 5.52
N LEU A 42 2.57 6.03 6.13
CA LEU A 42 2.31 5.30 7.36
C LEU A 42 3.09 5.95 8.51
N THR A 43 2.53 5.88 9.72
CA THR A 43 3.18 6.31 10.96
C THR A 43 3.06 5.23 12.02
N GLY A 44 4.10 5.07 12.82
CA GLY A 44 4.20 4.08 13.88
C GLY A 44 5.59 4.10 14.50
N TRP A 45 5.90 3.09 15.30
CA TRP A 45 7.26 2.86 15.80
C TRP A 45 8.22 2.49 14.67
N LEU A 46 9.52 2.70 14.87
CA LEU A 46 10.53 2.53 13.80
C LEU A 46 10.53 1.09 13.24
N ASP A 47 10.46 0.10 14.13
CA ASP A 47 10.38 -1.33 13.82
C ASP A 47 9.06 -1.68 13.10
N ALA A 48 7.94 -1.11 13.53
CA ALA A 48 6.64 -1.29 12.90
C ALA A 48 6.61 -0.70 11.47
N CYS A 49 7.20 0.49 11.28
CA CYS A 49 7.34 1.12 9.96
C CYS A 49 8.23 0.31 9.03
N GLU A 50 9.33 -0.27 9.52
CA GLU A 50 10.21 -1.14 8.76
C GLU A 50 9.49 -2.44 8.34
N ALA A 51 8.80 -3.10 9.28
CA ALA A 51 8.02 -4.30 9.01
C ALA A 51 6.89 -4.04 7.98
N ALA A 52 6.19 -2.92 8.10
CA ALA A 52 5.17 -2.50 7.14
C ALA A 52 5.75 -2.26 5.74
N ALA A 53 6.93 -1.63 5.64
CA ALA A 53 7.60 -1.38 4.37
C ALA A 53 8.06 -2.69 3.70
N MET A 54 8.56 -3.64 4.48
CA MET A 54 8.93 -4.98 3.99
C MET A 54 7.71 -5.74 3.46
N ALA A 55 6.60 -5.73 4.20
CA ALA A 55 5.35 -6.38 3.80
C ALA A 55 4.77 -5.76 2.52
N TYR A 56 4.80 -4.43 2.41
CA TYR A 56 4.39 -3.72 1.21
C TYR A 56 5.23 -4.14 -0.01
N ALA A 57 6.56 -4.17 0.13
CA ALA A 57 7.45 -4.58 -0.95
C ALA A 57 7.21 -6.02 -1.41
N ALA A 58 6.99 -6.94 -0.47
CA ALA A 58 6.67 -8.33 -0.78
C ALA A 58 5.35 -8.46 -1.56
N ALA A 59 4.31 -7.74 -1.13
CA ALA A 59 3.02 -7.72 -1.82
C ALA A 59 3.12 -7.13 -3.24
N VAL A 60 3.90 -6.06 -3.43
CA VAL A 60 4.13 -5.47 -4.75
C VAL A 60 4.86 -6.45 -5.68
N VAL A 61 5.85 -7.18 -5.17
CA VAL A 61 6.55 -8.21 -5.94
C VAL A 61 5.58 -9.34 -6.32
N ASP A 62 4.72 -9.78 -5.42
CA ASP A 62 3.74 -10.84 -5.69
C ASP A 62 2.75 -10.44 -6.80
N VAL A 63 2.22 -9.21 -6.73
CA VAL A 63 1.38 -8.64 -7.79
C VAL A 63 2.16 -8.52 -9.10
N ALA A 64 3.44 -8.13 -9.05
CA ALA A 64 4.28 -8.04 -10.25
C ALA A 64 4.54 -9.43 -10.89
N MET A 65 4.66 -10.47 -10.07
CA MET A 65 4.81 -11.86 -10.54
C MET A 65 3.50 -12.42 -11.10
N THR A 66 2.35 -12.01 -10.54
CA THR A 66 1.02 -12.46 -10.98
C THR A 66 0.04 -11.30 -11.17
N PRO A 67 0.18 -10.49 -12.23
CA PRO A 67 -0.53 -9.22 -12.39
C PRO A 67 -2.03 -9.34 -12.78
N LYS A 68 -2.57 -10.55 -12.88
CA LYS A 68 -3.95 -10.82 -13.33
C LYS A 68 -4.88 -11.34 -12.23
N GLN A 69 -4.49 -11.21 -10.96
CA GLN A 69 -5.39 -11.54 -9.85
C GLN A 69 -6.54 -10.55 -9.72
#